data_AF-B3R3D1-F1
#
_entry.id   AF-B3R3D1-F1
#
_cell.length_a   1.000
_cell.length_b   1.000
_cell.length_c   1.000
_cell.angle_alpha   90.00
_cell.angle_beta   90.00
_cell.angle_gamma   90.00
#
_symmetry.space_group_name_H-M   'P 1'
#
loop_
_entity.id
_entity.type
_entity.pdbx_description
1 polymer ?
#
loop_
_entity_poly.entity_id
_entity_poly.type
_entity_poly.pdbx_seq_one_letter_code
_entity_poly.pdbx_strand_id
1 'polypeptide(L)'
;MGPNSRKAGLAATTRPHLRPRTRGGVMRDMGRLDDARQLGERGHAFQPRDFRPCTLLGAVHMELGNFDEGRNWYVQAEERGASARTIDSELRGIFIRGDKIKREAMKAFLLAQDPNRYRWVHDKR
;
A
#
# COMPACT_ATOMS: atom_id res chain seq x y z
N MET A 1 12.42 -53.64 0.71
CA MET A 1 12.98 -52.33 0.30
C MET A 1 12.08 -51.80 -0.81
N GLY A 2 11.10 -50.92 -0.64
CA GLY A 2 11.04 -49.70 0.17
C GLY A 2 11.72 -48.54 -0.59
N PRO A 3 11.09 -47.36 -0.84
CA PRO A 3 9.68 -47.01 -0.70
C PRO A 3 9.04 -46.26 -1.90
N ASN A 4 7.74 -46.52 -2.06
CA ASN A 4 6.63 -45.60 -2.29
C ASN A 4 6.94 -44.10 -2.05
N SER A 5 6.59 -43.22 -3.00
CA SER A 5 6.36 -41.80 -2.71
C SER A 5 5.30 -41.21 -3.64
N ARG A 6 4.10 -41.16 -3.06
CA ARG A 6 2.90 -40.45 -3.49
C ARG A 6 3.27 -39.00 -3.82
N LYS A 7 2.99 -38.55 -5.05
CA LYS A 7 2.87 -37.10 -5.31
C LYS A 7 1.56 -36.65 -4.67
N ALA A 8 1.67 -36.27 -3.40
CA ALA A 8 0.62 -35.62 -2.64
C ALA A 8 0.15 -34.38 -3.39
N GLY A 9 -1.16 -34.22 -3.48
CA GLY A 9 -1.80 -33.05 -4.06
C GLY A 9 -1.29 -31.79 -3.37
N LEU A 10 -0.79 -30.85 -4.17
CA LEU A 10 -0.67 -29.47 -3.71
C LEU A 10 -2.07 -28.88 -3.79
N ALA A 11 -2.83 -29.08 -2.72
CA ALA A 11 -4.03 -28.32 -2.46
C ALA A 11 -3.65 -26.83 -2.58
N ALA A 12 -4.29 -26.13 -3.52
CA ALA A 12 -4.24 -24.69 -3.64
C ALA A 12 -4.88 -24.11 -2.37
N THR A 13 -4.08 -24.02 -1.30
CA THR A 13 -4.48 -23.30 -0.10
C THR A 13 -4.54 -21.84 -0.49
N THR A 14 -5.76 -21.31 -0.49
CA THR A 14 -6.10 -19.90 -0.57
C THR A 14 -5.19 -19.10 0.36
N ARG A 15 -4.08 -18.59 -0.16
CA ARG A 15 -3.24 -17.65 0.58
C ARG A 15 -4.03 -16.35 0.63
N PRO A 16 -4.46 -15.86 1.81
CA PRO A 16 -4.96 -14.50 1.87
C PRO A 16 -3.85 -13.63 1.30
N HIS A 17 -4.22 -12.72 0.43
CA HIS A 17 -3.37 -11.80 -0.32
C HIS A 17 -2.29 -11.19 0.58
N LEU A 18 -1.18 -11.92 0.76
CA LEU A 18 -0.12 -11.51 1.64
C LEU A 18 0.67 -10.52 0.81
N ARG A 19 0.26 -9.25 0.93
CA ARG A 19 1.06 -8.08 0.59
C ARG A 19 2.49 -8.42 0.96
N PRO A 20 3.47 -8.32 0.05
CA PRO A 20 4.84 -8.58 0.44
C PRO A 20 5.12 -7.60 1.59
N ARG A 21 5.42 -8.15 2.77
CA ARG A 21 6.01 -7.43 3.89
C ARG A 21 7.42 -7.03 3.46
N THR A 22 7.51 -6.23 2.39
CA THR A 22 8.75 -5.60 1.99
C THR A 22 9.21 -4.82 3.20
N ARG A 23 10.52 -4.82 3.46
CA ARG A 23 11.13 -4.21 4.64
C ARG A 23 10.60 -2.79 4.93
N GLY A 24 10.20 -2.07 3.88
CA GLY A 24 9.55 -0.75 3.99
C GLY A 24 8.15 -0.77 4.58
N GLY A 25 7.33 -1.80 4.32
CA GLY A 25 6.05 -2.00 5.01
C GLY A 25 6.23 -2.23 6.51
N VAL A 26 7.25 -3.00 6.91
CA VAL A 26 7.57 -3.24 8.33
C VAL A 26 8.09 -1.95 9.01
N MET A 27 8.93 -1.17 8.33
CA MET A 27 9.42 0.12 8.85
C MET A 27 8.30 1.15 9.01
N ARG A 28 7.35 1.19 8.08
CA ARG A 28 6.12 1.98 8.18
C ARG A 28 5.30 1.56 9.39
N ASP A 29 5.12 0.26 9.59
CA ASP A 29 4.36 -0.27 10.72
C ASP A 29 5.06 -0.02 12.08
N MET A 30 6.39 0.19 12.08
CA MET A 30 7.17 0.60 13.26
C MET A 30 7.19 2.13 13.49
N GLY A 31 6.47 2.92 12.68
CA GLY A 31 6.46 4.39 12.78
C GLY A 31 7.73 5.09 12.25
N ARG A 32 8.66 4.34 11.64
CA ARG A 32 9.90 4.86 11.05
C ARG A 32 9.64 5.33 9.62
N LEU A 33 8.78 6.34 9.48
CA LEU A 33 8.31 6.84 8.19
C LEU A 33 9.45 7.37 7.31
N ASP A 34 10.42 8.08 7.90
CA ASP A 34 11.59 8.57 7.16
C ASP A 34 12.48 7.46 6.62
N ASP A 35 12.69 6.38 7.38
CA ASP A 35 13.46 5.23 6.90
C ASP A 35 12.70 4.45 5.82
N ALA A 36 11.37 4.32 5.98
CA ALA A 36 10.51 3.72 4.97
C ALA A 36 10.54 4.53 3.66
N ARG A 37 10.57 5.87 3.74
CA ARG A 37 10.75 6.77 2.60
C ARG A 37 12.10 6.55 1.92
N GLN A 38 13.21 6.62 2.66
CA GLN A 38 14.54 6.40 2.10
C GLN A 38 14.67 5.02 1.44
N LEU A 39 14.07 3.99 2.04
CA LEU A 39 14.07 2.65 1.46
C LEU A 39 13.22 2.57 0.19
N GLY A 40 12.08 3.27 0.14
CA GLY A 40 11.25 3.41 -1.05
C GLY A 40 12.00 4.11 -2.20
N GLU A 41 12.67 5.22 -1.90
CA GLU A 41 13.48 5.99 -2.86
C GLU A 41 14.65 5.16 -3.41
N ARG A 42 15.40 4.49 -2.53
CA ARG A 42 16.48 3.56 -2.95
C ARG A 42 15.93 2.40 -3.78
N GLY A 43 14.78 1.86 -3.39
CA GLY A 43 14.10 0.80 -4.13
C GLY A 43 13.67 1.25 -5.52
N HIS A 44 13.16 2.48 -5.64
CA HIS A 44 12.81 3.10 -6.91
C HIS A 44 14.05 3.35 -7.78
N ALA A 45 15.14 3.85 -7.22
CA ALA A 45 16.40 4.05 -7.94
C ALA A 45 16.99 2.73 -8.45
N PHE A 46 16.84 1.64 -7.69
CA PHE A 46 17.35 0.33 -8.07
C PHE A 46 16.47 -0.39 -9.11
N GLN A 47 15.15 -0.23 -9.01
CA GLN A 47 14.16 -0.83 -9.93
C GLN A 47 13.11 0.22 -10.34
N PRO A 48 13.45 1.13 -11.27
CA PRO A 48 12.57 2.24 -11.66
C PRO A 48 11.31 1.78 -12.41
N ARG A 49 11.34 0.56 -12.95
CA ARG A 49 10.22 -0.08 -13.65
C ARG A 49 9.22 -0.77 -12.71
N ASP A 50 9.54 -0.85 -11.42
CA ASP A 50 8.68 -1.51 -10.44
C ASP A 50 7.72 -0.50 -9.78
N PHE A 51 6.45 -0.87 -9.72
CA PHE A 51 5.42 -0.04 -9.07
C PHE A 51 5.41 -0.19 -7.55
N ARG A 52 5.99 -1.27 -6.99
CA ARG A 52 6.02 -1.55 -5.53
C ARG A 52 6.71 -0.46 -4.69
N PRO A 53 7.88 0.08 -5.06
CA PRO A 53 8.47 1.20 -4.32
C PRO A 53 7.62 2.47 -4.42
N CYS A 54 6.93 2.70 -5.54
CA CYS A 54 6.05 3.85 -5.73
C CYS A 54 4.82 3.77 -4.81
N THR A 55 4.19 2.59 -4.68
CA THR A 55 3.05 2.42 -3.76
C THR A 55 3.46 2.54 -2.29
N LEU A 56 4.68 2.12 -1.94
CA LEU A 56 5.23 2.34 -0.61
C LEU A 56 5.44 3.83 -0.31
N LEU A 57 6.08 4.56 -1.23
CA LEU A 57 6.30 6.00 -1.09
C LEU A 57 4.98 6.75 -0.95
N GLY A 58 4.00 6.44 -1.81
CA GLY A 58 2.65 6.99 -1.72
C GLY A 58 2.06 6.78 -0.33
N ALA A 59 2.14 5.57 0.20
CA ALA A 59 1.61 5.29 1.53
C ALA A 59 2.35 6.01 2.67
N VAL A 60 3.68 6.13 2.59
CA VAL A 60 4.47 6.86 3.59
C VAL A 60 4.11 8.34 3.58
N HIS A 61 3.96 8.96 2.40
CA HIS A 61 3.56 10.36 2.28
C HIS A 61 2.14 10.61 2.81
N MET A 62 1.18 9.71 2.53
CA MET A 62 -0.16 9.81 3.11
C MET A 62 -0.13 9.65 4.65
N GLU A 63 0.76 8.82 5.20
CA GLU A 63 0.94 8.69 6.65
C GLU A 63 1.62 9.91 7.29
N LEU A 64 2.52 10.58 6.56
CA LEU A 64 3.14 11.84 6.97
C LEU A 64 2.17 13.04 6.88
N GLY A 65 1.03 12.90 6.18
CA GLY A 65 0.07 13.98 5.94
C GLY A 65 0.33 14.78 4.66
N ASN A 66 1.33 14.39 3.88
CA ASN A 66 1.67 14.99 2.59
C ASN A 66 0.81 14.36 1.49
N PHE A 67 -0.49 14.67 1.48
CA PHE A 67 -1.45 13.99 0.62
C PHE A 67 -1.24 14.22 -0.87
N ASP A 68 -0.81 15.42 -1.28
CA ASP A 68 -0.50 15.74 -2.68
C ASP A 68 0.66 14.90 -3.21
N GLU A 69 1.75 14.83 -2.45
CA GLU A 69 2.94 14.03 -2.79
C GLU A 69 2.59 12.54 -2.82
N GLY A 70 1.82 12.08 -1.82
CA GLY A 70 1.37 10.69 -1.77
C GLY A 70 0.54 10.30 -2.98
N ARG A 71 -0.33 11.21 -3.45
CA ARG A 71 -1.10 11.03 -4.69
C ARG A 71 -0.20 10.98 -5.91
N ASN A 72 0.78 11.87 -6.03
CA ASN A 72 1.70 11.88 -7.16
C ASN A 72 2.43 10.53 -7.27
N TRP A 73 2.93 10.00 -6.15
CA TRP A 73 3.53 8.66 -6.11
C TRP A 73 2.57 7.53 -6.49
N TYR A 74 1.28 7.63 -6.14
CA TYR A 74 0.29 6.66 -6.58
C TYR A 74 -0.01 6.75 -8.08
N VAL A 75 -0.08 7.95 -8.66
CA VAL A 75 -0.22 8.12 -10.12
C VAL A 75 0.98 7.49 -10.84
N GLN A 76 2.19 7.75 -10.34
CA GLN A 76 3.40 7.11 -10.84
C GLN A 76 3.36 5.59 -10.70
N ALA A 77 2.75 5.06 -9.64
CA ALA A 77 2.55 3.62 -9.48
C ALA A 77 1.54 3.05 -10.50
N GLU A 78 0.42 3.75 -10.75
CA GLU A 78 -0.59 3.35 -11.75
C GLU A 78 0.02 3.32 -13.17
N GLU A 79 0.81 4.33 -13.54
CA GLU A 79 1.54 4.38 -14.81
C GLU A 79 2.50 3.19 -14.98
N ARG A 80 3.01 2.64 -13.88
CA ARG A 80 3.91 1.48 -13.84
C ARG A 80 3.17 0.14 -13.68
N GLY A 81 1.83 0.16 -13.73
CA GLY A 81 0.99 -1.04 -13.71
C GLY A 81 0.42 -1.41 -12.34
N ALA A 82 0.50 -0.54 -11.33
CA ALA A 82 -0.23 -0.76 -10.08
C ALA A 82 -1.74 -0.73 -10.35
N SER A 83 -2.46 -1.71 -9.80
CA SER A 83 -3.92 -1.69 -9.87
C SER A 83 -4.50 -0.64 -8.91
N ALA A 84 -5.55 0.06 -9.34
CA ALA A 84 -6.33 0.96 -8.49
C ALA A 84 -6.76 0.28 -7.17
N ARG A 85 -7.10 -1.02 -7.22
CA ARG A 85 -7.44 -1.81 -6.04
C ARG A 85 -6.31 -1.89 -5.01
N THR A 86 -5.06 -1.99 -5.46
CA THR A 86 -3.88 -2.00 -4.58
C THR A 86 -3.78 -0.66 -3.84
N ILE A 87 -3.90 0.44 -4.57
CA ILE A 87 -3.83 1.79 -4.01
C ILE A 87 -4.99 2.05 -3.04
N ASP A 88 -6.21 1.70 -3.43
CA ASP A 88 -7.39 1.84 -2.57
C ASP A 88 -7.24 1.00 -1.28
N SER A 89 -6.60 -0.17 -1.36
CA SER A 89 -6.31 -0.99 -0.17
C SER A 89 -5.27 -0.34 0.75
N GLU A 90 -4.25 0.32 0.19
CA GLU A 90 -3.28 1.11 0.97
C GLU A 90 -3.97 2.28 1.66
N LEU A 91 -4.74 3.07 0.92
CA LEU A 91 -5.47 4.23 1.44
C LEU A 91 -6.40 3.83 2.58
N ARG A 92 -7.13 2.71 2.45
CA ARG A 92 -7.97 2.17 3.53
C ARG A 92 -7.15 1.79 4.76
N GLY A 93 -6.01 1.12 4.58
CA GLY A 93 -5.14 0.73 5.69
C GLY A 93 -4.60 1.95 6.46
N ILE A 94 -4.24 3.01 5.74
CA ILE A 94 -3.77 4.27 6.34
C ILE A 94 -4.92 4.99 7.05
N PHE A 95 -6.09 5.05 6.41
CA PHE A 95 -7.29 5.66 6.99
C PHE A 95 -7.70 4.99 8.30
N ILE A 96 -7.70 3.66 8.36
CA ILE A 96 -8.05 2.91 9.58
C ILE A 96 -7.05 3.15 10.70
N ARG A 97 -5.75 3.22 10.38
CA ARG A 97 -4.67 3.43 11.37
C ARG A 97 -4.47 4.89 11.77
N GLY A 98 -4.91 5.83 10.93
CA GLY A 98 -4.75 7.26 11.16
C GLY A 98 -5.65 7.78 12.29
N ASP A 99 -5.16 8.79 12.99
CA ASP A 99 -5.92 9.51 14.02
C ASP A 99 -7.13 10.24 13.44
N LYS A 100 -8.05 10.67 14.30
CA LYS A 100 -9.27 11.41 13.91
C LYS A 100 -8.95 12.61 13.00
N ILE A 101 -7.94 13.41 13.36
CA ILE A 101 -7.53 14.59 12.57
C ILE A 101 -7.07 14.18 11.18
N LYS A 102 -6.20 13.16 11.10
CA LYS A 102 -5.65 12.65 9.84
C LYS A 102 -6.74 12.02 8.98
N ARG A 103 -7.70 11.32 9.57
CA ARG A 103 -8.87 10.75 8.87
C ARG A 103 -9.72 11.84 8.25
N GLU A 104 -10.05 12.90 8.98
CA GLU A 104 -10.85 14.00 8.42
C GLU A 104 -10.11 14.73 7.30
N ALA A 105 -8.80 14.99 7.47
CA ALA A 105 -7.98 15.62 6.44
C ALA A 105 -7.86 14.74 5.17
N MET A 106 -7.57 13.44 5.34
CA MET A 106 -7.51 12.48 4.25
C MET A 106 -8.87 12.32 3.58
N LYS A 107 -9.96 12.31 4.33
CA LYS A 107 -11.32 12.26 3.79
C LYS A 107 -11.63 13.49 2.94
N ALA A 108 -11.36 14.69 3.43
CA ALA A 108 -11.56 15.92 2.66
C ALA A 108 -10.75 15.88 1.36
N PHE A 109 -9.48 15.46 1.43
CA PHE A 109 -8.62 15.32 0.26
C PHE A 109 -9.16 14.30 -0.75
N LEU A 110 -9.50 13.09 -0.31
CA LEU A 110 -9.98 12.02 -1.20
C LEU A 110 -11.33 12.37 -1.84
N LEU A 111 -12.27 12.93 -1.07
CA LEU A 111 -13.57 13.35 -1.60
C LEU A 111 -13.45 14.51 -2.58
N ALA A 112 -12.49 15.42 -2.38
CA ALA A 112 -12.23 16.49 -3.35
C ALA A 112 -11.71 15.95 -4.69
N GLN A 113 -11.06 14.78 -4.71
CA GLN A 113 -10.59 14.13 -5.93
C GLN A 113 -11.71 13.36 -6.64
N ASP A 114 -12.35 12.43 -5.93
CA ASP A 114 -13.43 11.62 -6.48
C ASP A 114 -14.39 11.14 -5.37
N PRO A 115 -15.54 11.83 -5.18
CA PRO A 115 -16.52 11.45 -4.18
C PRO A 115 -17.08 10.03 -4.36
N ASN A 116 -17.16 9.55 -5.61
CA ASN A 116 -17.78 8.27 -5.94
C ASN A 116 -16.85 7.09 -5.71
N ARG A 117 -15.57 7.22 -6.10
CA ARG A 117 -14.52 6.21 -5.87
C ARG A 117 -14.19 6.11 -4.38
N TYR A 118 -14.10 7.24 -3.69
CA TYR A 118 -13.70 7.27 -2.29
C TYR A 118 -14.86 7.29 -1.30
N ARG A 119 -16.09 7.01 -1.72
CA ARG A 119 -17.28 6.98 -0.83
C ARG A 119 -17.09 6.16 0.45
N TRP A 120 -16.22 5.14 0.40
CA TRP A 120 -15.92 4.26 1.52
C TRP A 120 -15.31 4.99 2.73
N VAL A 121 -14.80 6.21 2.58
CA VAL A 121 -14.36 7.05 3.71
C VAL A 121 -15.52 7.47 4.63
N HIS A 122 -16.77 7.34 4.16
CA HIS A 122 -17.97 7.54 4.96
C HIS A 122 -18.44 6.28 5.69
N ASP A 123 -17.98 5.09 5.29
CA ASP A 123 -18.36 3.84 5.95
C ASP A 123 -17.69 3.79 7.32
N LYS A 124 -18.51 3.99 8.36
CA LYS A 124 -18.15 3.74 9.76
C LYS A 124 -18.19 2.22 9.99
N ARG A 125 -17.08 1.52 9.75
CA ARG A 125 -16.89 0.17 10.30
C ARG A 125 -16.37 0.25 11.72
#